data_AF-R6WS72-F1
#
_entry.id   AF-R6WS72-F1
#
_cell.length_a   1.000
_cell.length_b   1.000
_cell.length_c   1.000
_cell.angle_alpha   90.00
_cell.angle_beta   90.00
_cell.angle_gamma   90.00
#
_symmetry.space_group_name_H-M   'P 1'
#
loop_
_entity.id
_entity.type
_entity.pdbx_description
1 polymer ?
#
loop_
_entity_poly.entity_id
_entity_poly.type
_entity_poly.pdbx_seq_one_letter_code
_entity_poly.pdbx_strand_id
1 'polypeptide(L)'
;MVDNFVRMFHLQMMLFLLMAVGVLFRKRNIISESGRKTLSNLTVNLILPCNIIESFLGEWNVSGNLLHNCLIALGISFGIQLAALYLSALFFSPVSSEKKNIFRYGLIVSNSSFIGIPVVGELYGNLGVLYTSFFQIPIRIMMWTAGLSLFTNVDRKESFQKLVKHPCIIAIIIGVTLMITPVSLPPFLEDTISGLSKCTTPLSMITVGAMFANSKWSDFLDSSILYYCLIRLIVFPAIVFGAVRLLGVDLVLGNVAVLLSAMPMAATTAILADKYNYNGETASRSIFVSTLLSIATLPVICLVL
;
A
#
# COMPACT_ATOMS: atom_id res chain seq x y z
N MET A 1 -0.10 -25.49 -9.87
CA MET A 1 0.04 -25.17 -8.42
C MET A 1 1.51 -24.99 -8.04
N VAL A 2 2.40 -25.93 -8.41
CA VAL A 2 3.86 -25.80 -8.20
C VAL A 2 4.45 -24.57 -8.91
N ASP A 3 4.07 -24.29 -10.16
CA ASP A 3 4.61 -23.14 -10.90
C ASP A 3 4.22 -21.78 -10.29
N ASN A 4 2.99 -21.66 -9.77
CA ASN A 4 2.55 -20.46 -9.07
C ASN A 4 3.29 -20.29 -7.74
N PHE A 5 3.52 -21.38 -7.00
CA PHE A 5 4.32 -21.34 -5.77
C PHE A 5 5.77 -20.93 -6.04
N VAL A 6 6.40 -21.50 -7.07
CA VAL A 6 7.79 -21.16 -7.46
C VAL A 6 7.89 -19.71 -7.90
N ARG A 7 6.93 -19.22 -8.71
CA ARG A 7 6.85 -17.81 -9.09
C ARG A 7 6.72 -16.93 -7.85
N MET A 8 5.78 -17.21 -6.95
CA MET A 8 5.60 -16.43 -5.71
C MET A 8 6.83 -16.43 -4.82
N PHE A 9 7.47 -17.59 -4.64
CA PHE A 9 8.70 -17.70 -3.90
C PHE A 9 9.82 -16.86 -4.54
N HIS A 10 9.96 -16.91 -5.86
CA HIS A 10 10.93 -16.10 -6.60
C HIS A 10 10.69 -14.60 -6.37
N LEU A 11 9.45 -14.12 -6.55
CA LEU A 11 9.11 -12.72 -6.31
C LEU A 11 9.45 -12.29 -4.89
N GLN A 12 9.09 -13.14 -3.93
CA GLN A 12 9.26 -12.85 -2.54
C GLN A 12 10.74 -12.77 -2.15
N MET A 13 11.56 -13.70 -2.65
CA MET A 13 13.01 -13.66 -2.49
C MET A 13 13.62 -12.43 -3.16
N MET A 14 13.14 -12.03 -4.34
CA MET A 14 13.58 -10.81 -5.02
C MET A 14 13.29 -9.57 -4.17
N LEU A 15 12.05 -9.42 -3.66
CA LEU A 15 11.68 -8.30 -2.79
C LEU A 15 12.52 -8.28 -1.51
N PHE A 16 12.87 -9.45 -0.95
CA PHE A 16 13.76 -9.53 0.20
C PHE A 16 15.17 -9.11 -0.09
N LEU A 17 15.75 -9.54 -1.20
CA LEU A 17 17.10 -9.14 -1.55
C LEU A 17 17.18 -7.63 -1.72
N LEU A 18 16.18 -7.01 -2.35
CA LEU A 18 16.09 -5.55 -2.47
C LEU A 18 15.95 -4.86 -1.10
N MET A 19 15.14 -5.41 -0.20
CA MET A 19 15.00 -4.91 1.16
C MET A 19 16.30 -5.05 1.97
N ALA A 20 16.97 -6.20 1.85
CA ALA A 20 18.26 -6.46 2.50
C ALA A 20 19.36 -5.51 2.00
N VAL A 21 19.36 -5.17 0.70
CA VAL A 21 20.22 -4.12 0.14
C VAL A 21 19.97 -2.78 0.85
N GLY A 22 18.70 -2.39 1.03
CA GLY A 22 18.35 -1.19 1.78
C GLY A 22 18.85 -1.18 3.22
N VAL A 23 18.69 -2.31 3.94
CA VAL A 23 19.22 -2.49 5.30
C VAL A 23 20.74 -2.35 5.32
N LEU A 24 21.44 -3.07 4.42
CA LEU A 24 22.90 -3.07 4.32
C LEU A 24 23.44 -1.66 4.03
N PHE A 25 22.84 -0.96 3.08
CA PHE A 25 23.27 0.37 2.66
C PHE A 25 23.02 1.40 3.75
N ARG A 26 21.94 1.27 4.51
CA ARG A 26 21.70 2.12 5.70
C ARG A 26 22.70 1.82 6.81
N LYS A 27 23.00 0.55 7.11
CA LYS A 27 24.01 0.16 8.12
C LYS A 27 25.43 0.59 7.75
N ARG A 28 25.75 0.61 6.46
CA ARG A 28 27.03 1.13 5.93
C ARG A 28 27.04 2.66 5.78
N ASN A 29 25.99 3.36 6.19
CA ASN A 29 25.81 4.82 6.03
C ASN A 29 25.91 5.33 4.58
N ILE A 30 25.77 4.45 3.57
CA ILE A 30 25.62 4.85 2.16
C ILE A 30 24.30 5.58 1.99
N ILE A 31 23.24 5.04 2.59
CA ILE A 31 21.98 5.76 2.78
C ILE A 31 22.05 6.40 4.16
N SER A 32 22.07 7.73 4.22
CA SER A 32 21.96 8.47 5.48
C SER A 32 20.50 8.55 5.93
N GLU A 33 20.26 9.06 7.15
CA GLU A 33 18.89 9.29 7.63
C GLU A 33 18.13 10.31 6.76
N SER A 34 18.83 11.35 6.27
CA SER A 34 18.28 12.29 5.28
C SER A 34 18.09 11.62 3.93
N GLY A 35 19.04 10.78 3.49
CA GLY A 35 18.95 10.00 2.25
C GLY A 35 17.70 9.11 2.22
N ARG A 36 17.33 8.48 3.34
CA ARG A 36 16.10 7.70 3.47
C ARG A 36 14.85 8.55 3.18
N LYS A 37 14.78 9.77 3.72
CA LYS A 37 13.67 10.70 3.45
C LYS A 37 13.65 11.11 1.97
N THR A 38 14.82 11.38 1.39
CA THR A 38 14.95 11.70 -0.05
C THR A 38 14.45 10.57 -0.93
N LEU A 39 14.84 9.31 -0.66
CA LEU A 39 14.37 8.15 -1.41
C LEU A 39 12.85 7.97 -1.30
N SER A 40 12.29 8.13 -0.11
CA SER A 40 10.83 8.10 0.09
C SER A 40 10.13 9.21 -0.70
N ASN A 41 10.65 10.44 -0.67
CA ASN A 41 10.07 11.57 -1.39
C ASN A 41 10.17 11.39 -2.91
N LEU A 42 11.30 10.92 -3.42
CA LEU A 42 11.47 10.60 -4.83
C LEU A 42 10.46 9.53 -5.26
N THR A 43 10.31 8.48 -4.45
CA THR A 43 9.39 7.39 -4.73
C THR A 43 7.94 7.87 -4.79
N VAL A 44 7.49 8.66 -3.81
CA VAL A 44 6.09 9.12 -3.72
C VAL A 44 5.77 10.23 -4.72
N ASN A 45 6.70 11.15 -4.96
CA ASN A 45 6.42 12.35 -5.76
C ASN A 45 6.69 12.16 -7.25
N LEU A 46 7.44 11.13 -7.65
CA LEU A 46 7.80 10.89 -9.05
C LEU A 46 7.56 9.45 -9.49
N ILE A 47 8.20 8.49 -8.82
CA ILE A 47 8.25 7.10 -9.30
C ILE A 47 6.86 6.43 -9.28
N LEU A 48 6.15 6.52 -8.15
CA LEU A 48 4.79 6.00 -8.03
C LEU A 48 3.81 6.69 -8.98
N PRO A 49 3.80 8.04 -9.12
CA PRO A 49 3.04 8.72 -10.17
C PRO A 49 3.29 8.19 -11.57
N CYS A 50 4.56 8.00 -11.97
CA CYS A 50 4.89 7.43 -13.29
C CYS A 50 4.38 6.01 -13.45
N ASN A 51 4.48 5.16 -12.42
CA ASN A 51 3.95 3.79 -12.46
C ASN A 51 2.43 3.74 -12.55
N ILE A 52 1.75 4.63 -11.82
CA ILE A 52 0.30 4.79 -11.94
C ILE A 52 -0.03 5.19 -13.37
N ILE A 53 0.59 6.25 -13.92
CA ILE A 53 0.30 6.72 -15.29
C ILE A 53 0.57 5.61 -16.30
N GLU A 54 1.71 4.91 -16.24
CA GLU A 54 2.03 3.78 -17.13
C GLU A 54 0.93 2.72 -17.13
N SER A 55 0.33 2.42 -15.98
CA SER A 55 -0.77 1.45 -15.89
C SER A 55 -2.02 1.87 -16.68
N PHE A 56 -2.20 3.15 -16.97
CA PHE A 56 -3.28 3.65 -17.83
C PHE A 56 -2.90 3.73 -19.31
N LEU A 57 -1.61 3.65 -19.65
CA LEU A 57 -1.10 3.71 -21.03
C LEU A 57 -1.13 2.38 -21.78
N GLY A 58 -1.51 1.28 -21.12
CA GLY A 58 -1.67 -0.01 -21.79
C GLY A 58 -2.62 0.07 -22.99
N GLU A 59 -2.46 -0.86 -23.95
CA GLU A 59 -3.41 -1.07 -25.04
C GLU A 59 -4.74 -1.62 -24.51
N TRP A 60 -5.46 -0.78 -23.78
CA TRP A 60 -6.76 -1.10 -23.23
C TRP A 60 -7.75 -1.06 -24.36
N ASN A 61 -8.28 -2.21 -24.75
CA ASN A 61 -9.54 -2.23 -25.45
C ASN A 61 -10.58 -1.75 -24.42
N VAL A 62 -10.90 -0.45 -24.43
CA VAL A 62 -11.84 0.21 -23.51
C VAL A 62 -13.25 -0.31 -23.81
N SER A 63 -13.44 -1.59 -23.52
CA SER A 63 -14.72 -2.25 -23.48
C SER A 63 -15.47 -1.74 -22.25
N GLY A 64 -16.80 -1.69 -22.33
CA GLY A 64 -17.64 -1.29 -21.20
C GLY A 64 -17.33 -2.05 -19.91
N ASN A 65 -16.84 -3.30 -20.02
CA ASN A 65 -16.45 -4.14 -18.89
C ASN A 65 -15.25 -3.61 -18.10
N LEU A 66 -14.24 -3.02 -18.75
CA LEU A 66 -13.06 -2.52 -18.02
C LEU A 66 -13.42 -1.31 -17.15
N LEU A 67 -14.13 -0.33 -17.72
CA LEU A 67 -14.56 0.85 -16.98
C LEU A 67 -15.53 0.47 -15.85
N HIS A 68 -16.44 -0.47 -16.13
CA HIS A 68 -17.34 -1.04 -15.12
C HIS A 68 -16.57 -1.66 -13.95
N ASN A 69 -15.55 -2.47 -14.23
CA ASN A 69 -14.69 -3.05 -13.20
C ASN A 69 -13.91 -1.98 -12.42
N CYS A 70 -13.42 -0.93 -13.07
CA CYS A 70 -12.77 0.18 -12.35
C CYS A 70 -13.73 0.91 -11.39
N LEU A 71 -15.00 1.08 -11.77
CA LEU A 71 -16.02 1.64 -10.89
C LEU A 71 -16.38 0.69 -9.74
N ILE A 72 -16.48 -0.62 -10.01
CA ILE A 72 -16.63 -1.64 -8.97
C ILE A 72 -15.44 -1.61 -8.01
N ALA A 73 -14.21 -1.48 -8.51
CA ALA A 73 -13.01 -1.38 -7.69
C ALA A 73 -13.08 -0.20 -6.72
N LEU A 74 -13.55 0.97 -7.18
CA LEU A 74 -13.82 2.11 -6.29
C LEU A 74 -14.86 1.78 -5.21
N GLY A 75 -16.00 1.18 -5.61
CA GLY A 75 -17.07 0.80 -4.70
C GLY A 75 -16.60 -0.20 -3.62
N ILE A 76 -15.92 -1.27 -4.03
CA ILE A 76 -15.32 -2.26 -3.12
C ILE A 76 -14.30 -1.59 -2.21
N SER A 77 -13.42 -0.77 -2.76
CA SER A 77 -12.42 -0.08 -1.95
C SER A 77 -13.06 0.84 -0.92
N PHE A 78 -14.12 1.57 -1.25
CA PHE A 78 -14.89 2.34 -0.27
C PHE A 78 -15.49 1.44 0.81
N GLY A 79 -16.12 0.33 0.41
CA GLY A 79 -16.66 -0.67 1.34
C GLY A 79 -15.62 -1.22 2.30
N ILE A 80 -14.44 -1.62 1.79
CA ILE A 80 -13.31 -2.09 2.58
C ILE A 80 -12.84 -1.01 3.56
N GLN A 81 -12.78 0.25 3.13
CA GLN A 81 -12.35 1.34 4.00
C GLN A 81 -13.34 1.68 5.11
N LEU A 82 -14.65 1.64 4.82
CA LEU A 82 -15.70 1.79 5.84
C LEU A 82 -15.68 0.61 6.81
N ALA A 83 -15.52 -0.60 6.30
CA ALA A 83 -15.33 -1.80 7.12
C ALA A 83 -14.07 -1.68 7.98
N ALA A 84 -12.94 -1.23 7.43
CA ALA A 84 -11.71 -1.00 8.19
C ALA A 84 -11.92 0.02 9.31
N LEU A 85 -12.62 1.13 9.04
CA LEU A 85 -12.93 2.13 10.06
C LEU A 85 -13.77 1.54 11.20
N TYR A 86 -14.85 0.82 10.87
CA TYR A 86 -15.73 0.18 11.85
C TYR A 86 -15.02 -0.93 12.63
N LEU A 87 -14.42 -1.89 11.92
CA LEU A 87 -13.70 -3.03 12.50
C LEU A 87 -12.48 -2.58 13.31
N SER A 88 -11.84 -1.47 12.96
CA SER A 88 -10.75 -0.92 13.78
C SER A 88 -11.23 -0.52 15.17
N ALA A 89 -12.42 0.08 15.26
CA ALA A 89 -13.00 0.48 16.55
C ALA A 89 -13.38 -0.75 17.38
N LEU A 90 -13.87 -1.81 16.74
CA LEU A 90 -14.25 -3.07 17.37
C LEU A 90 -13.02 -3.85 17.86
N PHE A 91 -12.11 -4.23 16.95
CA PHE A 91 -10.99 -5.11 17.25
C PHE A 91 -9.95 -4.49 18.19
N PHE A 92 -9.76 -3.16 18.13
CA PHE A 92 -8.79 -2.46 18.98
C PHE A 92 -9.44 -1.74 20.15
N SER A 93 -10.72 -2.03 20.46
CA SER A 93 -11.35 -1.55 21.70
C SER A 93 -10.58 -1.98 22.98
N PRO A 94 -10.10 -3.24 23.08
CA PRO A 94 -9.38 -3.74 24.27
C PRO A 94 -7.93 -3.25 24.41
N VAL A 95 -7.39 -2.57 23.39
CA VAL A 95 -6.01 -2.09 23.38
C VAL A 95 -5.90 -0.80 24.20
N SER A 96 -4.77 -0.60 24.89
CA SER A 96 -4.50 0.61 25.65
C SER A 96 -4.66 1.89 24.81
N SER A 97 -5.18 2.95 25.43
CA SER A 97 -5.45 4.22 24.75
C SER A 97 -4.25 4.81 24.02
N GLU A 98 -3.03 4.56 24.52
CA GLU A 98 -1.77 5.02 23.92
C GLU A 98 -1.51 4.41 22.53
N LYS A 99 -1.85 3.12 22.33
CA LYS A 99 -1.58 2.38 21.09
C LYS A 99 -2.80 2.24 20.19
N LYS A 100 -4.00 2.39 20.76
CA LYS A 100 -5.29 2.20 20.09
C LYS A 100 -5.40 3.00 18.80
N ASN A 101 -5.06 4.30 18.82
CA ASN A 101 -5.18 5.15 17.63
C ASN A 101 -4.17 4.77 16.54
N ILE A 102 -2.96 4.35 16.92
CA ILE A 102 -1.92 3.86 15.99
C ILE A 102 -2.41 2.60 15.28
N PHE A 103 -2.94 1.62 16.02
CA PHE A 103 -3.41 0.36 15.44
C PHE A 103 -4.67 0.54 14.60
N ARG A 104 -5.57 1.41 15.04
CA ARG A 104 -6.76 1.76 14.27
C ARG A 104 -6.39 2.41 12.94
N TYR A 105 -5.50 3.39 12.97
CA TYR A 105 -4.99 4.01 11.74
C TYR A 105 -4.31 2.97 10.84
N GLY A 106 -3.48 2.08 11.41
CA GLY A 106 -2.81 1.03 10.65
C GLY A 106 -3.74 -0.02 10.04
N LEU A 107 -4.98 -0.17 10.52
CA LEU A 107 -5.98 -1.01 9.86
C LEU A 107 -6.66 -0.29 8.70
N ILE A 108 -6.90 1.01 8.84
CA ILE A 108 -7.50 1.87 7.79
C ILE A 108 -6.51 2.07 6.64
N VAL A 109 -5.26 2.38 6.96
CA VAL A 109 -4.22 2.76 5.98
C VAL A 109 -3.13 1.69 5.91
N SER A 110 -3.15 0.90 4.83
CA SER A 110 -2.09 -0.07 4.50
C SER A 110 -0.87 0.58 3.86
N ASN A 111 0.23 -0.17 3.88
CA ASN A 111 1.35 0.03 2.98
C ASN A 111 1.07 -0.45 1.52
N SER A 112 -0.07 -0.02 0.98
CA SER A 112 -0.55 -0.43 -0.35
C SER A 112 0.25 0.19 -1.50
N SER A 113 1.01 1.25 -1.25
CA SER A 113 1.79 1.94 -2.29
C SER A 113 3.23 1.44 -2.40
N PHE A 114 3.95 1.26 -1.30
CA PHE A 114 5.34 0.79 -1.37
C PHE A 114 5.42 -0.73 -1.51
N ILE A 115 4.51 -1.50 -0.91
CA ILE A 115 4.53 -2.96 -0.99
C ILE A 115 3.43 -3.46 -1.94
N GLY A 116 2.22 -2.90 -1.83
CA GLY A 116 1.06 -3.39 -2.60
C GLY A 116 1.22 -3.26 -4.12
N ILE A 117 1.58 -2.07 -4.62
CA ILE A 117 1.76 -1.83 -6.06
C ILE A 117 2.79 -2.78 -6.69
N PRO A 118 4.02 -2.92 -6.16
CA PRO A 118 4.98 -3.91 -6.67
C PRO A 118 4.45 -5.34 -6.69
N VAL A 119 3.85 -5.81 -5.58
CA VAL A 119 3.36 -7.19 -5.48
C VAL A 119 2.23 -7.45 -6.48
N VAL A 120 1.29 -6.51 -6.58
CA VAL A 120 0.15 -6.64 -7.50
C VAL A 120 0.59 -6.52 -8.96
N GLY A 121 1.50 -5.59 -9.28
CA GLY A 121 2.01 -5.41 -10.64
C GLY A 121 2.78 -6.63 -11.15
N GLU A 122 3.53 -7.29 -10.27
CA GLU A 122 4.25 -8.50 -10.61
C GLU A 122 3.33 -9.73 -10.80
N LEU A 123 2.21 -9.76 -10.08
CA LEU A 123 1.22 -10.83 -10.17
C LEU A 123 0.29 -10.68 -11.38
N TYR A 124 -0.23 -9.47 -11.58
CA TYR A 124 -1.36 -9.17 -12.47
C TYR A 124 -1.03 -8.11 -13.54
N GLY A 125 0.23 -7.69 -13.65
CA GLY A 125 0.68 -6.71 -14.63
C GLY A 125 0.00 -5.35 -14.46
N ASN A 126 -0.12 -4.63 -15.58
CA ASN A 126 -0.71 -3.29 -15.63
C ASN A 126 -2.18 -3.29 -15.16
N LEU A 127 -2.93 -4.37 -15.35
CA LEU A 127 -4.33 -4.46 -14.92
C LEU A 127 -4.44 -4.43 -13.39
N GLY A 128 -3.55 -5.13 -12.70
CA GLY A 128 -3.48 -5.09 -11.24
C GLY A 128 -3.10 -3.69 -10.72
N VAL A 129 -2.13 -3.04 -11.36
CA VAL A 129 -1.71 -1.68 -11.00
C VAL A 129 -2.84 -0.68 -11.26
N LEU A 130 -3.59 -0.85 -12.35
CA LEU A 130 -4.77 -0.06 -12.68
C LEU A 130 -5.81 -0.18 -11.57
N TYR A 131 -6.23 -1.38 -11.20
CA TYR A 131 -7.17 -1.59 -10.10
C TYR A 131 -6.62 -1.03 -8.77
N THR A 132 -5.34 -1.27 -8.48
CA THR A 132 -4.69 -0.72 -7.28
C THR A 132 -4.77 0.80 -7.25
N SER A 133 -4.59 1.47 -8.39
CA SER A 133 -4.68 2.92 -8.52
C SER A 133 -6.07 3.42 -8.13
N PHE A 134 -7.14 2.76 -8.58
CA PHE A 134 -8.51 3.08 -8.13
C PHE A 134 -8.70 2.84 -6.62
N PHE A 135 -8.17 1.74 -6.07
CA PHE A 135 -8.21 1.47 -4.63
C PHE A 135 -7.46 2.52 -3.80
N GLN A 136 -6.44 3.19 -4.35
CA GLN A 136 -5.73 4.26 -3.65
C GLN A 136 -6.63 5.47 -3.38
N ILE A 137 -7.65 5.75 -4.19
CA ILE A 137 -8.50 6.94 -4.00
C ILE A 137 -9.22 6.89 -2.65
N PRO A 138 -10.02 5.84 -2.32
CA PRO A 138 -10.68 5.78 -1.01
C PRO A 138 -9.70 5.65 0.15
N ILE A 139 -8.60 4.91 -0.02
CA ILE A 139 -7.54 4.81 0.99
C ILE A 139 -6.98 6.20 1.34
N ARG A 140 -6.71 7.04 0.33
CA ARG A 140 -6.16 8.39 0.53
C ARG A 140 -7.19 9.36 1.11
N ILE A 141 -8.46 9.25 0.71
CA ILE A 141 -9.55 10.01 1.34
C ILE A 141 -9.58 9.69 2.85
N MET A 142 -9.61 8.42 3.20
CA MET A 142 -9.72 7.98 4.59
C MET A 142 -8.46 8.29 5.39
N MET A 143 -7.28 8.17 4.79
CA MET A 143 -6.01 8.59 5.39
C MET A 143 -6.03 10.05 5.86
N TRP A 144 -6.51 10.97 5.02
CA TRP A 144 -6.52 12.40 5.34
C TRP A 144 -7.78 12.88 6.06
N THR A 145 -8.76 12.02 6.28
CA THR A 145 -10.00 12.34 7.00
C THR A 145 -10.12 11.52 8.29
N ALA A 146 -10.81 10.39 8.24
CA ALA A 146 -11.08 9.54 9.40
C ALA A 146 -9.79 9.04 10.07
N GLY A 147 -8.78 8.65 9.29
CA GLY A 147 -7.48 8.22 9.79
C GLY A 147 -6.75 9.34 10.53
N LEU A 148 -6.62 10.53 9.92
CA LEU A 148 -5.97 11.67 10.54
C LEU A 148 -6.73 12.15 11.81
N SER A 149 -8.06 11.98 11.84
CA SER A 149 -8.89 12.34 13.00
C SER A 149 -8.58 11.55 14.27
N LEU A 150 -7.90 10.41 14.13
CA LEU A 150 -7.40 9.63 15.27
C LEU A 150 -6.22 10.29 15.97
N PHE A 151 -5.52 11.21 15.31
CA PHE A 151 -4.33 11.88 15.85
C PHE A 151 -4.57 13.35 16.19
N THR A 152 -5.50 14.01 15.51
CA THR A 152 -5.74 15.46 15.65
C THR A 152 -7.16 15.82 15.27
N ASN A 153 -7.60 17.02 15.68
CA ASN A 153 -8.75 17.65 15.04
C ASN A 153 -8.43 17.94 13.57
N VAL A 154 -9.36 17.59 12.69
CA VAL A 154 -9.18 17.63 11.24
C VAL A 154 -9.91 18.85 10.67
N ASP A 155 -9.17 19.76 10.06
CA ASP A 155 -9.77 20.78 9.20
C ASP A 155 -10.16 20.15 7.86
N ARG A 156 -11.45 20.26 7.50
CA ARG A 156 -11.98 19.76 6.22
C ARG A 156 -11.29 20.42 5.04
N LYS A 157 -10.99 21.72 5.12
CA LYS A 157 -10.35 22.46 4.02
C LYS A 157 -8.91 21.99 3.82
N GLU A 158 -8.12 21.92 4.89
CA GLU A 158 -6.75 21.41 4.83
C GLU A 158 -6.70 19.96 4.30
N SER A 159 -7.63 19.11 4.76
CA SER A 159 -7.71 17.70 4.34
C SER A 159 -8.02 17.55 2.87
N PHE A 160 -8.99 18.31 2.36
CA PHE A 160 -9.32 18.32 0.94
C PHE A 160 -8.14 18.82 0.11
N GLN A 161 -7.46 19.88 0.55
CA GLN A 161 -6.27 20.38 -0.13
C GLN A 161 -5.13 19.34 -0.19
N LYS A 162 -4.87 18.61 0.90
CA LYS A 162 -3.86 17.54 0.94
C LYS A 162 -4.21 16.38 0.02
N LEU A 163 -5.50 16.04 -0.08
CA LEU A 163 -5.98 14.98 -0.96
C LEU A 163 -5.77 15.35 -2.44
N VAL A 164 -6.29 16.50 -2.89
CA VAL A 164 -6.24 16.88 -4.31
C VAL A 164 -4.83 17.22 -4.79
N LYS A 165 -3.95 17.66 -3.89
CA LYS A 165 -2.53 17.90 -4.17
C LYS A 165 -1.67 16.64 -4.07
N HIS A 166 -2.23 15.49 -3.70
CA HIS A 166 -1.45 14.27 -3.54
C HIS A 166 -0.97 13.77 -4.92
N PRO A 167 0.33 13.53 -5.12
CA PRO A 167 0.89 13.20 -6.44
C PRO A 167 0.26 11.96 -7.08
N CYS A 168 0.00 10.90 -6.30
CA CYS A 168 -0.72 9.72 -6.81
C CYS A 168 -2.16 10.03 -7.28
N ILE A 169 -2.89 10.95 -6.64
CA ILE A 169 -4.25 11.31 -7.05
C ILE A 169 -4.19 12.08 -8.37
N ILE A 170 -3.26 13.03 -8.48
CA ILE A 170 -2.98 13.75 -9.73
C ILE A 170 -2.61 12.77 -10.85
N ALA A 171 -1.75 11.79 -10.57
CA ALA A 171 -1.35 10.76 -11.51
C ALA A 171 -2.53 9.90 -11.99
N ILE A 172 -3.47 9.55 -11.11
CA ILE A 172 -4.69 8.83 -11.49
C ILE A 172 -5.56 9.69 -12.40
N ILE A 173 -5.73 10.98 -12.10
CA ILE A 173 -6.52 11.90 -12.94
C ILE A 173 -5.89 12.02 -14.33
N ILE A 174 -4.57 12.19 -14.40
CA ILE A 174 -3.81 12.22 -15.66
C ILE A 174 -3.98 10.90 -16.41
N GLY A 175 -3.76 9.77 -15.74
CA GLY A 175 -3.86 8.44 -16.33
C GLY A 175 -5.27 8.14 -16.88
N VAL A 176 -6.32 8.41 -16.09
CA VAL A 176 -7.72 8.27 -16.55
C VAL A 176 -7.98 9.16 -17.77
N THR A 177 -7.49 10.40 -17.76
CA THR A 177 -7.64 11.33 -18.90
C THR A 177 -6.98 10.77 -20.15
N LEU A 178 -5.76 10.25 -20.04
CA LEU A 178 -5.03 9.63 -21.15
C LEU A 178 -5.71 8.34 -21.64
N MET A 179 -6.29 7.55 -20.74
CA MET A 179 -6.99 6.31 -21.09
C MET A 179 -8.29 6.55 -21.89
N ILE A 180 -9.04 7.62 -21.59
CA ILE A 180 -10.32 7.92 -22.26
C ILE A 180 -10.19 8.83 -23.48
N THR A 181 -9.07 9.54 -23.60
CA THR A 181 -8.81 10.40 -24.76
C THR A 181 -8.04 9.64 -25.83
N PRO A 182 -8.28 9.91 -27.13
CA PRO A 182 -7.53 9.27 -28.22
C PRO A 182 -6.11 9.83 -28.37
N VAL A 183 -5.56 10.48 -27.33
CA VAL A 183 -4.26 11.16 -27.38
C VAL A 183 -3.17 10.15 -27.07
N SER A 184 -2.48 9.69 -28.10
CA SER A 184 -1.24 8.91 -27.92
C SER A 184 -0.11 9.84 -27.47
N LEU A 185 0.62 9.43 -26.44
CA LEU A 185 1.85 10.10 -26.05
C LEU A 185 2.93 9.88 -27.11
N PRO A 186 3.79 10.87 -27.38
CA PRO A 186 5.02 10.66 -28.13
C PRO A 186 5.88 9.54 -27.50
N PRO A 187 6.54 8.68 -28.31
CA PRO A 187 7.29 7.52 -27.80
C PRO A 187 8.31 7.85 -26.71
N PHE A 188 9.02 8.98 -26.84
CA PHE A 188 10.02 9.39 -25.84
C PHE A 188 9.42 9.67 -24.46
N LEU A 189 8.16 10.15 -24.38
CA LEU A 189 7.49 10.36 -23.09
C LEU A 189 7.06 9.03 -22.48
N GLU A 190 6.51 8.13 -23.30
CA GLU A 190 6.11 6.80 -22.87
C GLU A 190 7.31 5.99 -22.35
N ASP A 191 8.42 5.98 -23.08
CA ASP A 191 9.67 5.33 -22.67
C ASP A 191 10.22 5.93 -21.37
N THR A 192 10.13 7.25 -21.21
CA THR A 192 10.56 7.93 -19.97
C THR A 192 9.68 7.52 -18.79
N ILE A 193 8.36 7.51 -18.97
CA ILE A 193 7.40 7.09 -17.93
C ILE A 193 7.63 5.62 -17.58
N SER A 194 7.84 4.76 -18.57
CA SER A 194 8.11 3.33 -18.37
C SER A 194 9.42 3.10 -17.63
N GLY A 195 10.49 3.82 -18.00
CA GLY A 195 11.78 3.74 -17.30
C GLY A 195 11.66 4.09 -15.81
N LEU A 196 10.97 5.19 -15.51
CA LEU A 196 10.69 5.61 -14.13
C LEU A 196 9.78 4.61 -13.41
N SER A 197 8.74 4.11 -14.08
CA SER A 197 7.81 3.12 -13.52
C SER A 197 8.52 1.84 -13.09
N LYS A 198 9.43 1.31 -13.91
CA LYS A 198 10.23 0.11 -13.61
C LYS A 198 11.10 0.26 -12.35
N CYS A 199 11.36 1.49 -11.90
CA CYS A 199 12.09 1.76 -10.67
C CYS A 199 11.23 1.61 -9.41
N THR A 200 9.92 1.44 -9.53
CA THR A 200 8.96 1.40 -8.41
C THR A 200 9.29 0.31 -7.41
N THR A 201 9.41 -0.93 -7.88
CA THR A 201 9.74 -2.08 -7.03
C THR A 201 11.08 -1.94 -6.33
N PRO A 202 12.22 -1.72 -7.02
CA PRO A 202 13.52 -1.62 -6.37
C PRO A 202 13.61 -0.44 -5.40
N LEU A 203 13.17 0.76 -5.79
CA LEU A 203 13.24 1.93 -4.90
C LEU A 203 12.34 1.79 -3.68
N SER A 204 11.13 1.24 -3.85
CA SER A 204 10.22 1.01 -2.72
C SER A 204 10.81 0.02 -1.73
N MET A 205 11.31 -1.13 -2.20
CA MET A 205 11.85 -2.17 -1.33
C MET A 205 13.14 -1.74 -0.63
N ILE A 206 14.04 -1.04 -1.33
CA ILE A 206 15.26 -0.46 -0.73
C ILE A 206 14.89 0.58 0.33
N THR A 207 13.90 1.44 0.05
CA THR A 207 13.44 2.46 1.00
C THR A 207 12.86 1.81 2.26
N VAL A 208 12.02 0.78 2.09
CA VAL A 208 11.45 0.00 3.20
C VAL A 208 12.57 -0.67 4.01
N GLY A 209 13.55 -1.29 3.35
CA GLY A 209 14.71 -1.89 4.02
C GLY A 209 15.54 -0.88 4.81
N ALA A 210 15.78 0.31 4.25
CA ALA A 210 16.49 1.37 4.95
C ALA A 210 15.75 1.89 6.19
N MET A 211 14.42 1.77 6.25
CA MET A 211 13.64 2.08 7.47
C MET A 211 13.90 1.07 8.60
N PHE A 212 14.24 -0.19 8.27
CA PHE A 212 14.39 -1.27 9.26
C PHE A 212 15.79 -1.42 9.85
N ALA A 213 16.79 -0.72 9.29
CA ALA A 213 18.18 -0.91 9.69
C ALA A 213 18.46 -0.63 11.18
N ASN A 214 17.62 0.17 11.83
CA ASN A 214 17.74 0.57 13.24
C ASN A 214 16.73 -0.11 14.17
N SER A 215 15.86 -1.00 13.65
CA SER A 215 14.88 -1.73 14.45
C SER A 215 15.54 -2.81 15.30
N LYS A 216 15.02 -3.07 16.51
CA LYS A 216 15.61 -4.01 17.48
C LYS A 216 14.75 -5.27 17.61
N TRP A 217 15.36 -6.41 17.95
CA TRP A 217 14.63 -7.66 18.16
C TRP A 217 13.68 -7.63 19.38
N SER A 218 13.98 -6.77 20.38
CA SER A 218 13.06 -6.49 21.50
C SER A 218 11.69 -6.01 21.03
N ASP A 219 11.59 -5.54 19.78
CA ASP A 219 10.37 -4.99 19.23
C ASP A 219 9.27 -6.04 19.05
N PHE A 220 9.64 -7.32 18.90
CA PHE A 220 8.73 -8.48 18.73
C PHE A 220 8.02 -8.93 20.01
N LEU A 221 8.49 -8.53 21.19
CA LEU A 221 7.98 -9.03 22.47
C LEU A 221 6.65 -8.40 22.92
N ASP A 222 6.11 -7.48 22.13
CA ASP A 222 4.88 -6.77 22.47
C ASP A 222 3.65 -7.53 21.96
N SER A 223 2.90 -8.14 22.89
CA SER A 223 1.69 -8.91 22.60
C SER A 223 0.63 -8.08 21.86
N SER A 224 0.57 -6.77 22.09
CA SER A 224 -0.38 -5.88 21.42
C SER A 224 -0.03 -5.66 19.95
N ILE A 225 1.26 -5.66 19.60
CA ILE A 225 1.73 -5.59 18.20
C ILE A 225 1.44 -6.90 17.48
N LEU A 226 1.68 -8.04 18.14
CA LEU A 226 1.36 -9.36 17.57
C LEU A 226 -0.15 -9.51 17.34
N TYR A 227 -0.98 -9.05 18.29
CA TYR A 227 -2.42 -8.99 18.11
C TYR A 227 -2.83 -8.10 16.93
N TYR A 228 -2.24 -6.91 16.79
CA TYR A 228 -2.45 -6.06 15.60
C TYR A 228 -2.10 -6.81 14.32
N CYS A 229 -0.95 -7.49 14.27
CA CYS A 229 -0.52 -8.23 13.09
C CYS A 229 -1.46 -9.37 12.73
N LEU A 230 -1.97 -10.11 13.72
CA LEU A 230 -2.98 -11.15 13.52
C LEU A 230 -4.24 -10.56 12.86
N ILE A 231 -4.76 -9.46 13.40
CA ILE A 231 -5.95 -8.80 12.85
C ILE A 231 -5.66 -8.28 11.44
N ARG A 232 -4.54 -7.61 11.24
CA ARG A 232 -4.22 -6.90 9.99
C ARG A 232 -3.85 -7.84 8.84
N LEU A 233 -3.07 -8.88 9.11
CA LEU A 233 -2.48 -9.73 8.08
C LEU A 233 -3.29 -11.00 7.82
N ILE A 234 -4.18 -11.39 8.73
CA ILE A 234 -4.94 -12.65 8.62
C ILE A 234 -6.44 -12.38 8.71
N VAL A 235 -6.94 -11.82 9.81
CA VAL A 235 -8.39 -11.70 10.04
C VAL A 235 -9.03 -10.73 9.04
N PHE A 236 -8.47 -9.54 8.87
CA PHE A 236 -9.03 -8.53 7.98
C PHE A 236 -9.01 -8.97 6.50
N PRO A 237 -7.90 -9.52 5.96
CA PRO A 237 -7.89 -10.07 4.60
C PRO A 237 -8.84 -11.25 4.42
N ALA A 238 -9.03 -12.11 5.43
CA ALA A 238 -10.00 -13.20 5.37
C ALA A 238 -11.44 -12.68 5.28
N ILE A 239 -11.78 -11.62 6.02
CA ILE A 239 -13.08 -10.94 5.91
C ILE A 239 -13.26 -10.35 4.50
N VAL A 240 -12.25 -9.66 3.99
CA VAL A 240 -12.29 -9.09 2.63
C VAL A 240 -12.43 -10.19 1.58
N PHE A 241 -11.68 -11.29 1.71
CA PHE A 241 -11.76 -12.46 0.83
C PHE A 241 -13.17 -13.03 0.79
N GLY A 242 -13.77 -13.32 1.96
CA GLY A 242 -15.14 -13.80 2.04
C GLY A 242 -16.13 -12.85 1.37
N ALA A 243 -16.01 -11.54 1.63
CA ALA A 243 -16.90 -10.53 1.06
C ALA A 243 -16.79 -10.45 -0.47
N VAL A 244 -15.57 -10.37 -1.03
CA VAL A 244 -15.42 -10.24 -2.49
C VAL A 244 -15.82 -11.51 -3.23
N ARG A 245 -15.62 -12.69 -2.65
CA ARG A 245 -16.05 -13.96 -3.24
C ARG A 245 -17.58 -14.11 -3.24
N LEU A 246 -18.26 -13.63 -2.19
CA LEU A 246 -19.73 -13.60 -2.14
C LEU A 246 -20.34 -12.60 -3.13
N LEU A 247 -19.65 -11.49 -3.40
CA LEU A 247 -20.10 -10.48 -4.36
C LEU A 247 -19.95 -10.92 -5.83
N GLY A 248 -19.25 -12.03 -6.10
CA GLY A 248 -19.09 -12.57 -7.47
C GLY A 248 -18.36 -11.63 -8.43
N VAL A 249 -17.43 -10.83 -7.92
CA VAL A 249 -16.70 -9.83 -8.71
C VAL A 249 -15.62 -10.48 -9.59
N ASP A 250 -15.11 -9.73 -10.56
CA ASP A 250 -13.98 -10.17 -11.39
C ASP A 250 -12.83 -10.73 -10.55
N LEU A 251 -12.24 -11.83 -11.01
CA LEU A 251 -11.25 -12.59 -10.24
C LEU A 251 -9.99 -11.75 -9.94
N VAL A 252 -9.48 -11.02 -10.93
CA VAL A 252 -8.28 -10.19 -10.76
C VAL A 252 -8.60 -9.05 -9.81
N LEU A 253 -9.74 -8.39 -9.98
CA LEU A 253 -10.20 -7.31 -9.12
C LEU A 253 -10.37 -7.76 -7.66
N GLY A 254 -11.03 -8.89 -7.43
CA GLY A 254 -11.21 -9.48 -6.11
C GLY A 254 -9.88 -9.85 -5.46
N ASN A 255 -8.97 -10.46 -6.23
CA ASN A 255 -7.65 -10.83 -5.73
C ASN A 255 -6.80 -9.59 -5.37
N VAL A 256 -6.86 -8.51 -6.17
CA VAL A 256 -6.23 -7.23 -5.84
C VAL A 256 -6.80 -6.66 -4.54
N ALA A 257 -8.12 -6.70 -4.35
CA ALA A 257 -8.76 -6.22 -3.13
C ALA A 257 -8.22 -6.93 -1.88
N VAL A 258 -8.10 -8.26 -1.95
CA VAL A 258 -7.59 -9.09 -0.86
C VAL A 258 -6.11 -8.80 -0.61
N LEU A 259 -5.28 -8.75 -1.65
CA LEU A 259 -3.85 -8.45 -1.50
C LEU A 259 -3.62 -7.08 -0.85
N LEU A 260 -4.32 -6.03 -1.31
CA LEU A 260 -4.18 -4.70 -0.72
C LEU A 260 -4.66 -4.64 0.73
N SER A 261 -5.65 -5.45 1.09
CA SER A 261 -6.10 -5.60 2.47
C SER A 261 -5.09 -6.36 3.35
N ALA A 262 -4.28 -7.24 2.75
CA ALA A 262 -3.22 -8.00 3.41
C ALA A 262 -1.90 -7.25 3.58
N MET A 263 -1.80 -6.04 3.02
CA MET A 263 -0.60 -5.22 3.15
C MET A 263 -0.37 -4.79 4.61
N PRO A 264 0.89 -4.74 5.08
CA PRO A 264 1.22 -4.38 6.45
C PRO A 264 0.94 -2.90 6.74
N MET A 265 1.23 -2.46 7.98
CA MET A 265 0.99 -1.08 8.41
C MET A 265 1.74 -0.08 7.52
N ALA A 266 1.07 1.02 7.15
CA ALA A 266 1.69 2.07 6.35
C ALA A 266 2.84 2.78 7.09
N ALA A 267 3.92 3.10 6.37
CA ALA A 267 5.02 3.91 6.90
C ALA A 267 4.57 5.31 7.38
N THR A 268 3.47 5.83 6.83
CA THR A 268 2.86 7.10 7.24
C THR A 268 2.37 7.10 8.67
N THR A 269 2.11 5.92 9.25
CA THR A 269 1.66 5.78 10.63
C THR A 269 2.69 6.32 11.62
N ALA A 270 3.98 6.00 11.44
CA ALA A 270 5.04 6.52 12.30
C ALA A 270 5.19 8.04 12.17
N ILE A 271 5.12 8.56 10.94
CA ILE A 271 5.23 10.00 10.68
C ILE A 271 4.10 10.79 11.37
N LEU A 272 2.86 10.31 11.30
CA LEU A 272 1.73 10.97 11.96
C LEU A 272 1.80 10.79 13.48
N ALA A 273 2.20 9.62 13.96
CA ALA A 273 2.37 9.40 15.39
C ALA A 273 3.40 10.37 16.00
N ASP A 274 4.59 10.49 15.40
CA ASP A 274 5.62 11.43 15.84
C ASP A 274 5.12 12.89 15.77
N LYS A 275 4.48 13.27 14.65
CA LYS A 275 4.02 14.65 14.44
C LYS A 275 2.98 15.10 15.47
N TYR A 276 2.12 14.20 15.92
CA TYR A 276 1.01 14.51 16.83
C TYR A 276 1.27 14.03 18.27
N ASN A 277 2.53 13.81 18.64
CA ASN A 277 2.97 13.41 19.98
C ASN A 277 2.33 12.11 20.51
N TYR A 278 2.09 11.15 19.61
CA TYR A 278 1.77 9.77 19.96
C TYR A 278 3.05 8.92 20.01
N ASN A 279 2.94 7.67 20.45
CA ASN A 279 4.06 6.75 20.56
C ASN A 279 4.56 6.29 19.17
N GLY A 280 5.40 7.12 18.54
CA GLY A 280 5.99 6.83 17.23
C GLY A 280 6.95 5.63 17.23
N GLU A 281 7.52 5.28 18.39
CA GLU A 281 8.27 4.04 18.56
C GLU A 281 7.36 2.82 18.34
N THR A 282 6.18 2.77 18.98
CA THR A 282 5.19 1.70 18.79
C THR A 282 4.75 1.61 17.34
N ALA A 283 4.51 2.74 16.67
CA ALA A 283 4.15 2.77 15.26
C ALA A 283 5.28 2.17 14.40
N SER A 284 6.53 2.60 14.62
CA SER A 284 7.70 2.10 13.89
C SER A 284 7.93 0.60 14.10
N ARG A 285 7.79 0.14 15.35
CA ARG A 285 7.86 -1.28 15.72
C ARG A 285 6.76 -2.09 15.03
N SER A 286 5.54 -1.56 15.01
CA SER A 286 4.40 -2.23 14.36
C SER A 286 4.55 -2.32 12.85
N ILE A 287 5.10 -1.28 12.20
CA ILE A 287 5.45 -1.31 10.77
C ILE A 287 6.49 -2.40 10.51
N PHE A 288 7.55 -2.45 11.32
CA PHE A 288 8.60 -3.46 11.17
C PHE A 288 8.06 -4.89 11.35
N VAL A 289 7.38 -5.17 12.47
CA VAL A 289 6.85 -6.52 12.77
C VAL A 289 5.81 -6.93 11.75
N SER A 290 4.86 -6.07 11.39
CA SER A 290 3.85 -6.41 10.37
C SER A 290 4.46 -6.62 8.99
N THR A 291 5.48 -5.85 8.61
CA THR A 291 6.18 -6.06 7.34
C THR A 291 6.96 -7.38 7.36
N LEU A 292 7.64 -7.72 8.45
CA LEU A 292 8.34 -9.00 8.59
C LEU A 292 7.36 -10.18 8.59
N LEU A 293 6.18 -10.05 9.21
CA LEU A 293 5.18 -11.12 9.17
C LEU A 293 4.50 -11.23 7.80
N SER A 294 4.34 -10.11 7.08
CA SER A 294 3.80 -10.11 5.71
C SER A 294 4.62 -10.97 4.75
N ILE A 295 5.88 -11.23 5.09
CA ILE A 295 6.78 -12.13 4.39
C ILE A 295 6.19 -13.52 4.26
N ALA A 296 5.65 -14.04 5.36
CA ALA A 296 5.08 -15.37 5.40
C ALA A 296 3.60 -15.36 5.02
N THR A 297 2.86 -14.31 5.42
CA THR A 297 1.41 -14.29 5.20
C THR A 297 1.03 -14.00 3.75
N LEU A 298 1.76 -13.13 3.03
CA LEU A 298 1.42 -12.81 1.64
C LEU A 298 1.52 -14.03 0.71
N PRO A 299 2.59 -14.85 0.71
CA PRO A 299 2.63 -16.07 -0.08
C PRO A 299 1.48 -17.04 0.23
N VAL A 300 1.13 -17.19 1.51
CA VAL A 300 0.00 -18.04 1.92
C VAL A 300 -1.32 -17.51 1.37
N ILE A 301 -1.56 -16.20 1.43
CA ILE A 301 -2.74 -15.58 0.85
C ILE A 301 -2.76 -15.77 -0.67
N CYS A 302 -1.65 -15.55 -1.36
CA CYS A 302 -1.54 -15.77 -2.80
C CYS A 302 -1.82 -17.23 -3.21
N LEU A 303 -1.54 -18.22 -2.35
CA LEU A 303 -1.86 -19.62 -2.63
C LEU A 303 -3.36 -19.93 -2.57
N VAL A 304 -4.12 -19.13 -1.83
CA VAL A 304 -5.58 -19.30 -1.65
C VAL A 304 -6.37 -18.51 -2.70
N LEU A 305 -5.76 -17.49 -3.32
CA LEU A 305 -6.37 -16.62 -4.34
C LEU A 305 -6.48 -17.28 -5.71
#